data_AF-Q5ZIR2-F1
#
_entry.id   AF-Q5ZIR2-F1
#
_cell.length_a   1.000
_cell.length_b   1.000
_cell.length_c   1.000
_cell.angle_alpha   90.00
_cell.angle_beta   90.00
_cell.angle_gamma   90.00
#
_symmetry.space_group_name_H-M   'P 1'
#
loop_
_entity.id
_entity.type
_entity.pdbx_description
1 polymer ?
#
loop_
_entity_poly.entity_id
_entity_poly.type
_entity_poly.pdbx_seq_one_letter_code
_entity_poly.pdbx_strand_id
1 'polypeptide(L)'
;MNYVGQLAGQVLVTVKELYKGINQATLSGCIDVVVVRQQDGTYQCSPFHVRFGKLGVLRSKEKVIDIQINGDAVDLHMKLGDNGEAFFVQETEEENEKVPAYLATSPIPTETSFLKTLAII
;
A
#
# COMPACT_ATOMS: atom_id res chain seq x y z
N MET A 1 -16.71 -42.78 -11.30
CA MET A 1 -15.70 -42.49 -10.25
C MET A 1 -14.78 -41.36 -10.73
N ASN A 2 -15.19 -40.09 -10.60
CA ASN A 2 -14.39 -38.91 -11.02
C ASN A 2 -14.19 -37.87 -9.89
N TYR A 3 -14.67 -38.16 -8.67
CA TYR A 3 -14.64 -37.24 -7.53
C TYR A 3 -13.22 -36.85 -7.11
N VAL A 4 -12.28 -37.81 -7.14
CA VAL A 4 -10.88 -37.58 -6.75
C VAL A 4 -10.18 -36.64 -7.75
N GLY A 5 -10.49 -36.75 -9.05
CA GLY A 5 -9.95 -35.85 -10.08
C GLY A 5 -10.52 -34.43 -10.01
N GLN A 6 -11.81 -34.30 -9.69
CA GLN A 6 -12.44 -32.99 -9.46
C GLN A 6 -11.89 -32.30 -8.20
N LEU A 7 -11.75 -33.04 -7.10
CA LEU A 7 -11.16 -32.54 -5.86
C LEU A 7 -9.69 -32.12 -6.05
N ALA A 8 -8.89 -32.95 -6.72
CA ALA A 8 -7.50 -32.60 -7.03
C ALA A 8 -7.40 -31.36 -7.94
N GLY A 9 -8.30 -31.24 -8.92
CA GLY A 9 -8.40 -30.06 -9.79
C GLY A 9 -8.72 -28.79 -9.01
N GLN A 10 -9.71 -28.84 -8.09
CA GLN A 10 -10.07 -27.71 -7.24
C GLN A 10 -8.92 -27.29 -6.32
N VAL A 11 -8.28 -28.24 -5.63
CA VAL A 11 -7.14 -27.96 -4.75
C VAL A 11 -5.98 -27.30 -5.52
N LEU A 12 -5.67 -27.79 -6.74
CA LEU A 12 -4.61 -27.21 -7.56
C LEU A 12 -4.92 -25.77 -7.99
N VAL A 13 -6.17 -25.48 -8.37
CA VAL A 13 -6.60 -24.13 -8.76
C VAL A 13 -6.49 -23.18 -7.57
N THR A 14 -6.95 -23.59 -6.38
CA THR A 14 -6.86 -22.79 -5.17
C THR A 14 -5.42 -22.46 -4.78
N VAL A 15 -4.49 -23.42 -4.88
CA VAL A 15 -3.07 -23.16 -4.59
C VAL A 15 -2.45 -22.20 -5.60
N LYS A 16 -2.80 -22.31 -6.89
CA LYS A 16 -2.35 -21.37 -7.92
C LYS A 16 -2.88 -19.97 -7.69
N GLU A 17 -4.14 -19.83 -7.29
CA GLU A 17 -4.74 -18.54 -6.95
C GLU A 17 -4.11 -17.92 -5.70
N LEU A 18 -3.79 -18.74 -4.70
CA LEU A 18 -3.06 -18.27 -3.51
C LEU A 18 -1.68 -17.75 -3.88
N TYR A 19 -0.92 -18.45 -4.73
CA TYR A 19 0.42 -18.03 -5.15
C TYR A 19 0.43 -16.71 -5.93
N LYS A 20 -0.61 -16.45 -6.75
CA LYS A 20 -0.77 -15.18 -7.47
C LYS A 20 -0.93 -13.97 -6.57
N GLY A 21 -1.43 -14.15 -5.34
CA GLY A 21 -1.64 -13.06 -4.38
C GLY A 21 -0.47 -12.83 -3.42
N ILE A 22 0.64 -13.56 -3.57
CA ILE A 22 1.81 -13.44 -2.71
C ILE A 22 2.70 -12.30 -3.21
N ASN A 23 3.02 -11.38 -2.31
CA ASN A 23 4.00 -10.33 -2.55
C ASN A 23 5.33 -10.92 -3.08
N GLN A 24 5.86 -10.37 -4.17
CA GLN A 24 7.12 -10.86 -4.75
C GLN A 24 8.35 -10.41 -3.95
N ALA A 25 8.25 -9.32 -3.20
CA ALA A 25 9.37 -8.80 -2.43
C ALA A 25 9.83 -9.83 -1.39
N THR A 26 11.13 -10.11 -1.37
CA THR A 26 11.70 -11.08 -0.42
C THR A 26 12.21 -10.39 0.85
N LEU A 27 12.82 -9.21 0.70
CA LEU A 27 13.39 -8.44 1.81
C LEU A 27 12.49 -7.26 2.18
N SER A 28 12.44 -6.97 3.48
CA SER A 28 11.87 -5.73 4.02
C SER A 28 12.99 -4.76 4.36
N GLY A 29 12.75 -3.46 4.21
CA GLY A 29 13.68 -2.42 4.60
C GLY A 29 13.29 -1.04 4.09
N CYS A 30 14.06 -0.05 4.49
CA CYS A 30 13.98 1.31 4.00
C CYS A 30 15.38 1.84 3.69
N ILE A 31 15.45 2.87 2.84
CA ILE A 31 16.67 3.66 2.66
C ILE A 31 16.71 4.82 3.66
N ASP A 32 17.89 5.35 3.90
CA ASP A 32 18.07 6.57 4.66
C ASP A 32 17.41 7.76 3.94
N VAL A 33 16.70 8.59 4.71
CA VAL A 33 16.09 9.82 4.21
C VAL A 33 16.81 11.01 4.84
N VAL A 34 17.26 11.93 4.00
CA VAL A 34 17.87 13.20 4.43
C VAL A 34 16.86 14.33 4.19
N VAL A 35 16.63 15.15 5.21
CA VAL A 35 15.73 16.31 5.15
C VAL A 35 16.53 17.59 5.41
N VAL A 36 16.35 18.59 4.55
CA VAL A 36 17.06 19.88 4.62
C VAL A 36 16.04 21.02 4.68
N ARG A 37 16.18 21.87 5.70
CA ARG A 37 15.45 23.13 5.82
C ARG A 37 16.01 24.18 4.86
N GLN A 38 15.17 24.75 4.03
CA GLN A 38 15.50 25.80 3.06
C GLN A 38 15.47 27.20 3.72
N GLN A 39 15.99 28.20 3.02
CA GLN A 39 16.07 29.58 3.53
C GLN A 39 14.70 30.21 3.79
N ASP A 40 13.69 29.84 3.02
CA ASP A 40 12.29 30.26 3.18
C ASP A 40 11.56 29.53 4.31
N GLY A 41 12.23 28.59 4.98
CA GLY A 41 11.67 27.78 6.05
C GLY A 41 10.96 26.50 5.59
N THR A 42 10.86 26.24 4.28
CA THR A 42 10.34 24.98 3.74
C THR A 42 11.33 23.83 3.96
N TYR A 43 10.87 22.60 3.76
CA TYR A 43 11.70 21.40 3.87
C TYR A 43 11.71 20.67 2.54
N GLN A 44 12.89 20.20 2.13
CA GLN A 44 13.03 19.26 1.03
C GLN A 44 13.75 18.02 1.51
N CYS A 45 13.47 16.88 0.88
CA CYS A 45 14.02 15.60 1.29
C CYS A 45 14.46 14.75 0.09
N SER A 46 15.33 13.79 0.36
CA SER A 46 15.54 12.67 -0.55
C SER A 46 14.26 11.83 -0.65
N PRO A 47 14.05 11.09 -1.75
CA PRO A 47 12.89 10.22 -1.90
C PRO A 47 12.75 9.21 -0.75
N PHE A 48 11.51 8.93 -0.36
CA PHE A 48 11.20 7.84 0.56
C PHE A 48 11.14 6.54 -0.24
N HIS A 49 11.97 5.56 0.12
CA HIS A 49 11.88 4.21 -0.43
C HIS A 49 11.78 3.20 0.71
N VAL A 50 10.58 2.66 0.88
CA VAL A 50 10.28 1.61 1.86
C VAL A 50 9.70 0.42 1.12
N ARG A 51 10.15 -0.78 1.47
CA ARG A 51 9.66 -2.03 0.91
C ARG A 51 9.37 -3.03 2.02
N PHE A 52 8.22 -3.67 1.93
CA PHE A 52 7.80 -4.77 2.79
C PHE A 52 7.94 -6.08 2.01
N GLY A 53 8.74 -7.01 2.54
CA GLY A 53 8.85 -8.36 2.02
C GLY A 53 7.65 -9.24 2.40
N LYS A 54 7.48 -10.33 1.66
CA LYS A 54 6.38 -11.29 1.81
C LYS A 54 6.31 -11.97 3.17
N LEU A 55 7.45 -12.09 3.89
CA LEU A 55 7.47 -12.66 5.24
C LEU A 55 6.81 -11.73 6.27
N GLY A 56 6.82 -10.41 6.02
CA GLY A 56 6.13 -9.43 6.87
C GLY A 56 4.71 -9.13 6.39
N VAL A 57 4.51 -9.04 5.07
CA VAL A 57 3.20 -8.75 4.48
C VAL A 57 2.91 -9.74 3.34
N LEU A 58 2.27 -10.85 3.69
CA LEU A 58 1.91 -11.92 2.74
C LEU A 58 0.91 -11.45 1.67
N ARG A 59 0.02 -10.53 2.02
CA ARG A 59 -0.94 -9.88 1.12
C ARG A 59 -0.81 -8.37 1.21
N SER A 60 -0.01 -7.82 0.29
CA SER A 60 0.06 -6.40 -0.02
C SER A 60 -1.16 -6.03 -0.85
N LYS A 61 -2.27 -5.65 -0.22
CA LYS A 61 -3.34 -4.94 -0.93
C LYS A 61 -3.85 -3.82 -0.06
N GLU A 62 -3.59 -2.59 -0.52
CA GLU A 62 -4.20 -1.34 -0.06
C GLU A 62 -4.20 -1.15 1.46
N LYS A 63 -3.15 -1.65 2.13
CA LYS A 63 -2.97 -1.45 3.56
C LYS A 63 -2.44 -0.04 3.82
N VAL A 64 -2.98 0.58 4.87
CA VAL A 64 -2.44 1.83 5.42
C VAL A 64 -1.16 1.50 6.19
N ILE A 65 -0.15 2.35 6.01
CA ILE A 65 1.12 2.28 6.72
C ILE A 65 1.21 3.53 7.58
N ASP A 66 1.32 3.32 8.89
CA ASP A 66 1.52 4.39 9.87
C ASP A 66 2.99 4.77 9.98
N ILE A 67 3.25 6.06 10.18
CA ILE A 67 4.59 6.60 10.37
C ILE A 67 4.74 7.09 11.81
N GLN A 68 5.92 6.81 12.38
CA GLN A 68 6.35 7.37 13.66
C GLN A 68 7.68 8.09 13.49
N ILE A 69 7.80 9.26 14.11
CA ILE A 69 9.04 10.05 14.13
C ILE A 69 9.48 10.13 15.60
N ASN A 70 10.68 9.63 15.91
CA ASN A 70 11.20 9.56 17.28
C ASN A 70 10.28 8.82 18.27
N GLY A 71 9.46 7.89 17.79
CA GLY A 71 8.49 7.13 18.59
C GLY A 71 7.11 7.77 18.69
N ASP A 72 6.93 8.99 18.18
CA ASP A 72 5.64 9.68 18.17
C ASP A 72 4.91 9.44 16.85
N ALA A 73 3.64 9.06 16.91
CA ALA A 73 2.79 8.92 15.73
C ALA A 73 2.54 10.30 15.08
N VAL A 74 2.56 10.31 13.74
CA VAL A 74 2.27 11.51 12.95
C VAL A 74 1.04 11.30 12.07
N ASP A 75 0.34 12.38 11.76
CA ASP A 75 -0.78 12.39 10.80
C ASP A 75 -0.25 12.38 9.35
N LEU A 76 0.60 11.38 9.06
CA LEU A 76 1.10 11.06 7.74
C LEU A 76 1.02 9.56 7.55
N HIS A 77 0.41 9.16 6.44
CA HIS A 77 0.24 7.76 6.08
C HIS A 77 0.80 7.48 4.71
N MET A 78 1.31 6.27 4.53
CA MET A 78 1.64 5.71 3.21
C MET A 78 0.66 4.60 2.87
N LYS A 79 0.58 4.26 1.60
CA LYS A 79 -0.15 3.10 1.11
C LYS A 79 0.81 2.01 0.66
N LEU A 80 0.48 0.78 1.00
CA LEU A 80 1.21 -0.40 0.52
C LEU A 80 0.72 -0.82 -0.86
N GLY A 81 1.61 -0.76 -1.85
CA GLY A 81 1.43 -1.28 -3.20
C GLY A 81 1.61 -2.78 -3.30
N ASP A 82 1.13 -3.35 -4.41
CA ASP A 82 1.05 -4.81 -4.62
C ASP A 82 2.43 -5.50 -4.62
N ASN A 83 3.50 -4.80 -5.00
CA ASN A 83 4.87 -5.35 -4.98
C ASN A 83 5.62 -5.09 -3.67
N GLY A 84 4.88 -4.65 -2.64
CA GLY A 84 5.42 -4.36 -1.31
C GLY A 84 6.07 -2.99 -1.16
N GLU A 85 6.06 -2.15 -2.20
CA GLU A 85 6.49 -0.74 -2.13
C GLU A 85 5.49 0.10 -1.32
N ALA A 86 6.01 1.02 -0.52
CA ALA A 86 5.19 2.06 0.11
C ALA A 86 5.29 3.36 -0.71
N PHE A 87 4.17 4.06 -0.85
CA PHE A 87 4.14 5.40 -1.47
C PHE A 87 3.15 6.31 -0.75
N PHE A 88 3.38 7.63 -0.84
CA PHE A 88 2.44 8.63 -0.38
C PHE A 88 1.30 8.78 -1.38
N VAL A 89 0.10 9.05 -0.85
CA VAL A 89 -1.09 9.33 -1.66
C VAL A 89 -1.42 10.80 -1.50
N GLN A 90 -1.65 11.48 -2.62
CA GLN A 90 -2.10 12.86 -2.66
C GLN A 90 -3.42 12.92 -3.41
N GLU A 91 -4.41 13.60 -2.83
CA GLU A 91 -5.66 13.90 -3.52
C GLU A 91 -5.41 14.97 -4.58
N THR A 92 -6.01 14.77 -5.76
CA THR A 92 -5.97 15.75 -6.85
C THR A 92 -6.78 16.98 -6.48
N GLU A 93 -6.25 18.17 -6.75
CA GLU A 93 -6.93 19.44 -6.41
C GLU A 93 -8.17 19.68 -7.29
N GLU A 94 -8.17 19.16 -8.52
CA GLU A 94 -9.28 19.31 -9.47
C GLU A 94 -9.98 17.97 -9.75
N GLU A 95 -11.32 17.96 -9.73
CA GLU A 95 -12.12 16.77 -10.04
C GLU A 95 -11.87 16.19 -11.46
N ASN A 96 -11.32 16.99 -12.37
CA ASN A 96 -11.06 16.62 -13.77
C ASN A 96 -9.57 16.60 -14.13
N GLU A 97 -8.66 16.65 -13.14
CA GLU A 97 -7.24 16.51 -13.42
C GLU A 97 -6.97 15.13 -14.04
N LYS A 98 -6.35 15.12 -15.23
CA LYS A 98 -6.03 13.86 -15.92
C LYS A 98 -4.80 13.21 -15.29
N VAL A 99 -5.01 12.48 -14.20
CA VAL A 99 -3.96 11.63 -13.61
C VAL A 99 -3.71 10.44 -14.53
N PRO A 100 -2.45 10.17 -14.92
CA PRO A 100 -2.13 8.95 -15.66
C PRO A 100 -2.60 7.71 -14.90
N ALA A 101 -3.23 6.77 -15.60
CA ALA A 101 -3.87 5.60 -14.96
C ALA A 101 -2.91 4.75 -14.10
N TYR A 102 -1.60 4.77 -14.41
CA TYR A 102 -0.59 4.04 -13.64
C TYR A 102 -0.18 4.73 -12.32
N LEU A 103 -0.56 5.99 -12.12
CA LEU A 103 -0.37 6.74 -10.88
C LEU A 103 -1.65 6.81 -10.04
N ALA A 104 -2.81 6.53 -10.64
CA ALA A 104 -4.09 6.53 -9.95
C ALA A 104 -4.17 5.38 -8.93
N THR A 105 -4.71 5.67 -7.76
CA THR A 105 -4.90 4.69 -6.68
C THR A 105 -6.13 5.05 -5.85
N SER A 106 -6.69 4.07 -5.13
CA SER A 106 -7.79 4.36 -4.20
C SER A 106 -7.32 5.25 -3.02
N PRO A 107 -8.17 6.14 -2.48
CA PRO A 107 -7.83 6.98 -1.34
C PRO A 107 -7.41 6.18 -0.11
N ILE A 108 -6.60 6.77 0.77
CA ILE A 108 -6.31 6.19 2.08
C ILE A 108 -7.59 6.30 2.94
N PRO A 109 -8.09 5.20 3.53
CA PRO A 109 -9.23 5.27 4.42
C PRO A 109 -8.93 6.14 5.64
N THR A 110 -9.59 7.29 5.73
CA THR A 110 -9.60 8.15 6.93
C THR A 110 -10.80 7.78 7.81
N GLU A 111 -10.80 8.11 9.10
CA GLU A 111 -11.97 7.87 9.97
C GLU A 111 -13.27 8.45 9.39
N THR A 112 -13.18 9.61 8.72
CA THR A 112 -14.27 10.26 8.01
C THR A 112 -14.83 9.43 6.84
N SER A 113 -13.97 8.66 6.16
CA SER A 113 -14.38 7.78 5.06
C SER A 113 -15.20 6.57 5.55
N PHE A 114 -14.86 6.01 6.70
CA PHE A 114 -15.62 4.91 7.31
C PHE A 114 -17.05 5.34 7.69
N LEU A 115 -17.20 6.55 8.23
CA LEU A 115 -18.52 7.10 8.59
C LEU A 115 -19.40 7.36 7.37
N LYS A 116 -18.82 7.78 6.24
CA LYS A 116 -19.55 7.92 4.98
C LYS A 116 -20.02 6.58 4.42
N THR A 117 -19.22 5.51 4.53
CA THR A 117 -19.61 4.16 4.06
C THR A 117 -20.73 3.56 4.92
N LEU A 118 -20.71 3.77 6.24
CA LEU A 118 -21.76 3.28 7.15
C LEU A 118 -23.09 4.04 7.00
N ALA A 119 -23.07 5.31 6.59
CA ALA A 119 -24.27 6.11 6.38
C ALA A 119 -25.05 5.77 5.09
N ILE A 120 -24.54 4.84 4.26
CA ILE A 120 -25.13 4.41 2.99
C ILE A 120 -25.73 2.98 3.11
N ILE A 121 -25.70 2.38 4.31
CA ILE A 121 -26.34 1.10 4.65
C ILE A 121 -27.54 1.37 5.56
#